data_AF-A0A9D8Z696-F1
#
_entry.id   AF-A0A9D8Z696-F1
#
_cell.length_a   1.000
_cell.length_b   1.000
_cell.length_c   1.000
_cell.angle_alpha   90.00
_cell.angle_beta   90.00
_cell.angle_gamma   90.00
#
_symmetry.space_group_name_H-M   'P 1'
#
loop_
_entity.id
_entity.type
_entity.pdbx_description
1 polymer ?
#
loop_
_entity_poly.entity_id
_entity_poly.type
_entity_poly.pdbx_seq_one_letter_code
_entity_poly.pdbx_strand_id
1 'polypeptide(L)'
;MLIGDPMLNSKMLRLRSDFAYARLQARLLELKHKLTERDAFDFVSAASNGATLLVGEGNLSFSLSLAPRMGSTAAMLRATTYETRNNISDVTQHNAARLRKRGATVLHWIDARRLEERFPVTRFKFVVFQFPNVASRRPLHGRNPNHVLIRRFLRSARLVLASNGRVAITVIDSTL
;
A
#
# COMPACT_ATOMS: atom_id res chain seq x y z
N MET A 1 -43.01 -22.94 19.74
CA MET A 1 -41.71 -22.26 19.94
C MET A 1 -40.62 -23.32 19.75
N LEU A 2 -40.03 -23.42 18.55
CA LEU A 2 -39.02 -24.44 18.24
C LEU A 2 -37.65 -23.99 18.76
N ILE A 3 -37.19 -24.64 19.82
CA ILE A 3 -35.84 -24.44 20.37
C ILE A 3 -34.91 -25.31 19.53
N GLY A 4 -34.07 -24.69 18.70
CA GLY A 4 -33.10 -25.40 17.85
C GLY A 4 -32.05 -26.16 18.66
N ASP A 5 -31.67 -27.36 18.19
CA ASP A 5 -30.73 -28.27 18.85
C ASP A 5 -29.34 -27.61 19.04
N PRO A 6 -28.89 -27.37 20.29
CA PRO A 6 -27.61 -26.75 20.61
C PRO A 6 -26.40 -27.55 20.09
N MET A 7 -26.51 -28.89 20.02
CA MET A 7 -25.44 -29.76 19.54
C MET A 7 -25.24 -29.62 18.03
N LEU A 8 -26.33 -29.48 17.27
CA LEU A 8 -26.30 -29.27 15.82
C LEU A 8 -25.65 -27.92 15.47
N ASN A 9 -25.98 -26.86 16.21
CA ASN A 9 -25.38 -25.54 16.03
C ASN A 9 -23.88 -25.52 16.34
N SER A 10 -23.43 -26.23 17.38
CA SER A 10 -22.00 -26.28 17.75
C SER A 10 -21.14 -27.04 16.72
N LYS A 11 -21.67 -28.16 16.17
CA LYS A 11 -21.04 -28.89 15.06
C LYS A 11 -20.93 -28.03 13.81
N MET A 12 -21.99 -27.31 13.48
CA MET A 12 -22.03 -26.45 12.29
C MET A 12 -21.08 -25.24 12.40
N LEU A 13 -20.91 -24.69 13.61
CA LEU A 13 -19.92 -23.64 13.89
C LEU A 13 -18.49 -24.15 13.72
N ARG A 14 -18.18 -25.34 14.27
CA ARG A 14 -16.86 -25.99 14.11
C ARG A 14 -16.55 -26.30 12.65
N LEU A 15 -17.51 -26.86 11.92
CA LEU A 15 -17.33 -27.13 10.48
C LEU A 15 -17.00 -25.83 9.72
N ARG A 16 -17.74 -24.74 9.99
CA ARG A 16 -17.47 -23.43 9.35
C ARG A 16 -16.10 -22.86 9.74
N SER A 17 -15.66 -23.02 10.99
CA SER A 17 -14.31 -22.59 11.40
C SER A 17 -13.23 -23.42 10.72
N ASP A 18 -13.43 -24.72 10.57
CA ASP A 18 -12.47 -25.64 9.93
C ASP A 18 -12.35 -25.34 8.43
N PHE A 19 -13.47 -25.06 7.75
CA PHE A 19 -13.45 -24.61 6.36
C PHE A 19 -12.78 -23.25 6.18
N ALA A 20 -13.04 -22.30 7.08
CA ALA A 20 -12.39 -20.99 7.05
C ALA A 20 -10.87 -21.12 7.28
N TYR A 21 -10.47 -22.00 8.20
CA TYR A 21 -9.07 -22.26 8.52
C TYR A 21 -8.35 -22.99 7.38
N ALA A 22 -8.98 -24.01 6.79
CA ALA A 22 -8.45 -24.70 5.61
C ALA A 22 -8.27 -23.75 4.41
N ARG A 23 -9.25 -22.85 4.19
CA ARG A 23 -9.15 -21.82 3.14
C ARG A 23 -8.04 -20.81 3.41
N LEU A 24 -7.83 -20.43 4.68
CA LEU A 24 -6.72 -19.57 5.07
C LEU A 24 -5.38 -20.27 4.86
N GLN A 25 -5.25 -21.53 5.29
CA GLN A 25 -4.04 -22.34 5.12
C GLN A 25 -3.67 -22.54 3.65
N ALA A 26 -4.65 -22.85 2.79
CA ALA A 26 -4.44 -22.97 1.35
C ALA A 26 -3.91 -21.65 0.74
N ARG A 27 -4.50 -20.51 1.13
CA ARG A 27 -4.01 -19.18 0.68
C ARG A 27 -2.63 -18.84 1.22
N LEU A 28 -2.32 -19.22 2.45
CA LEU A 28 -0.99 -19.02 3.04
C LEU A 28 0.07 -19.88 2.34
N LEU A 29 -0.26 -21.11 1.97
CA LEU A 29 0.63 -21.98 1.21
C LEU A 29 0.86 -21.47 -0.21
N GLU A 30 -0.20 -21.01 -0.90
CA GLU A 30 -0.10 -20.35 -2.20
C GLU A 30 0.76 -19.09 -2.13
N LEU A 31 0.57 -18.28 -1.07
CA LEU A 31 1.40 -17.11 -0.82
C LEU A 31 2.86 -17.51 -0.56
N LYS A 32 3.10 -18.54 0.25
CA LYS A 32 4.45 -19.06 0.51
C LYS A 32 5.13 -19.51 -0.79
N HIS A 33 4.43 -20.25 -1.65
CA HIS A 33 4.93 -20.70 -2.95
C HIS A 33 5.32 -19.51 -3.86
N LYS A 34 4.43 -18.53 -3.97
CA LYS A 34 4.68 -17.28 -4.72
C LYS A 34 5.82 -16.43 -4.14
N LEU A 35 6.10 -16.55 -2.85
CA LEU A 35 7.24 -15.88 -2.21
C LEU A 35 8.57 -16.63 -2.42
N THR A 36 8.51 -17.95 -2.68
CA THR A 36 9.69 -18.79 -2.98
C THR A 36 10.10 -18.78 -4.45
N GLU A 37 9.17 -18.65 -5.40
CA GLU A 37 9.48 -18.48 -6.83
C GLU A 37 9.81 -17.02 -7.11
N ARG A 38 11.09 -16.64 -6.95
CA ARG A 38 11.56 -15.27 -7.11
C ARG A 38 11.85 -14.94 -8.57
N ASP A 39 10.81 -14.65 -9.34
CA ASP A 39 10.99 -13.65 -10.39
C ASP A 39 11.18 -12.29 -9.70
N ALA A 40 12.25 -11.59 -10.04
CA ALA A 40 12.48 -10.25 -9.50
C ALA A 40 11.27 -9.36 -9.86
N PHE A 41 10.67 -8.71 -8.87
CA PHE A 41 9.53 -7.83 -9.12
C PHE A 41 10.00 -6.66 -9.99
N ASP A 42 9.56 -6.63 -11.25
CA ASP A 42 9.80 -5.50 -12.14
C ASP A 42 8.92 -4.31 -11.75
N PHE A 43 9.47 -3.52 -10.82
CA PHE A 43 8.82 -2.32 -10.30
C PHE A 43 8.60 -1.28 -11.38
N VAL A 44 9.55 -1.13 -12.32
CA VAL A 44 9.45 -0.11 -13.37
C VAL A 44 8.30 -0.45 -14.31
N SER A 45 8.20 -1.71 -14.75
CA SER A 45 7.06 -2.19 -15.53
C SER A 45 5.73 -2.01 -14.80
N ALA A 46 5.65 -2.40 -13.51
CA ALA A 46 4.45 -2.20 -12.71
C ALA A 46 4.04 -0.72 -12.59
N ALA A 47 5.01 0.18 -12.38
CA ALA A 47 4.77 1.62 -12.27
C ALA A 47 4.41 2.28 -13.61
N SER A 48 4.86 1.72 -14.71
CA SER A 48 4.64 2.26 -16.07
C SER A 48 3.33 1.76 -16.69
N ASN A 49 2.72 0.71 -16.13
CA ASN A 49 1.48 0.09 -16.61
C ASN A 49 0.20 0.82 -16.15
N GLY A 50 0.18 2.15 -16.28
CA GLY A 50 -0.96 3.01 -16.00
C GLY A 50 -0.77 3.99 -14.83
N ALA A 51 -1.88 4.52 -14.32
CA ALA A 51 -1.86 5.50 -13.23
C ALA A 51 -1.23 4.90 -11.95
N THR A 52 -0.16 5.53 -11.49
CA THR A 52 0.63 5.08 -10.32
C THR A 52 0.60 6.12 -9.22
N LEU A 53 0.37 5.68 -7.99
CA LEU A 53 0.35 6.52 -6.78
C LEU A 53 1.45 6.06 -5.82
N LEU A 54 2.39 6.96 -5.49
CA LEU A 54 3.37 6.76 -4.43
C LEU A 54 2.95 7.57 -3.21
N VAL A 55 2.70 6.88 -2.10
CA VAL A 55 2.12 7.41 -0.86
C VAL A 55 3.16 7.45 0.24
N GLY A 56 3.19 8.57 0.99
CA GLY A 56 4.02 8.68 2.19
C GLY A 56 5.51 8.84 1.91
N GLU A 57 5.87 9.42 0.77
CA GLU A 57 7.26 9.74 0.51
C GLU A 57 7.74 10.83 1.48
N GLY A 58 9.00 10.71 1.94
CA GLY A 58 9.66 11.76 2.70
C GLY A 58 10.07 12.91 1.78
N ASN A 59 11.27 12.81 1.20
CA ASN A 59 11.86 13.88 0.38
C ASN A 59 11.67 13.72 -1.13
N LEU A 60 10.80 12.79 -1.58
CA LEU A 60 10.52 12.48 -2.99
C LEU A 60 11.71 11.95 -3.82
N SER A 61 12.83 11.59 -3.19
CA SER A 61 14.02 11.10 -3.90
C SER A 61 13.77 9.79 -4.66
N PHE A 62 12.93 8.90 -4.11
CA PHE A 62 12.58 7.64 -4.77
C PHE A 62 11.77 7.89 -6.06
N SER A 63 10.70 8.70 -6.01
CA SER A 63 10.02 9.13 -7.22
C SER A 63 10.97 9.77 -8.24
N LEU A 64 11.89 10.62 -7.77
CA LEU A 64 12.82 11.32 -8.65
C LEU A 64 13.79 10.37 -9.37
N SER A 65 14.20 9.27 -8.73
CA SER A 65 15.03 8.23 -9.35
C SER A 65 14.23 7.28 -10.24
N LEU A 66 12.93 7.08 -9.95
CA LEU A 66 12.02 6.25 -10.73
C LEU A 66 11.57 6.92 -12.04
N ALA A 67 11.23 8.22 -12.00
CA ALA A 67 10.62 8.93 -13.13
C ALA A 67 11.41 8.81 -14.45
N PRO A 68 12.76 8.93 -14.49
CA PRO A 68 13.52 8.71 -15.72
C PRO A 68 13.36 7.31 -16.31
N ARG A 69 13.21 6.28 -15.45
CA ARG A 69 13.07 4.88 -15.86
C ARG A 69 11.68 4.58 -16.41
N MET A 70 10.68 5.37 -16.01
CA MET A 70 9.32 5.33 -16.55
C MET A 70 9.21 6.03 -17.92
N GLY A 71 10.20 6.85 -18.31
CA GLY A 71 10.17 7.60 -19.56
C GLY A 71 8.93 8.48 -19.68
N SER A 72 8.24 8.41 -20.82
CA SER A 72 7.00 9.19 -21.08
C SER A 72 5.86 8.84 -20.12
N THR A 73 5.85 7.64 -19.54
CA THR A 73 4.81 7.22 -18.60
C THR A 73 4.92 7.90 -17.23
N ALA A 74 6.00 8.65 -16.97
CA ALA A 74 6.14 9.49 -15.77
C ALA A 74 5.00 10.50 -15.61
N ALA A 75 4.31 10.89 -16.70
CA ALA A 75 3.11 11.73 -16.64
C ALA A 75 1.94 11.08 -15.87
N MET A 76 1.92 9.75 -15.74
CA MET A 76 0.92 8.99 -14.98
C MET A 76 1.30 8.81 -13.50
N LEU A 77 2.49 9.25 -13.10
CA LEU A 77 3.00 9.15 -11.73
C LEU A 77 2.45 10.28 -10.86
N ARG A 78 1.86 9.91 -9.73
CA ARG A 78 1.50 10.81 -8.64
C ARG A 78 2.35 10.50 -7.41
N ALA A 79 3.27 11.41 -7.08
CA ALA A 79 4.15 11.31 -5.92
C ALA A 79 3.61 12.17 -4.77
N THR A 80 3.54 11.62 -3.55
CA THR A 80 2.85 12.30 -2.46
C THR A 80 3.61 12.26 -1.13
N THR A 81 3.56 13.38 -0.40
CA THR A 81 4.10 13.51 0.97
C THR A 81 2.96 13.65 1.98
N TYR A 82 3.22 13.28 3.23
CA TYR A 82 2.26 13.47 4.33
C TYR A 82 2.30 14.90 4.88
N GLU A 83 3.47 15.53 4.90
CA GLU A 83 3.68 16.90 5.34
C GLU A 83 2.95 17.89 4.44
N THR A 84 2.52 19.01 5.02
CA THR A 84 1.95 20.13 4.28
C THR A 84 3.03 20.84 3.46
N ARG A 85 2.62 21.62 2.46
CA ARG A 85 3.55 22.39 1.61
C ARG A 85 4.44 23.36 2.41
N ASN A 86 3.97 23.84 3.56
CA ASN A 86 4.72 24.78 4.40
C ASN A 86 5.70 24.06 5.35
N ASN A 87 5.62 22.73 5.47
CA ASN A 87 6.39 21.93 6.43
C ASN A 87 7.38 20.98 5.73
N ILE A 88 7.53 21.05 4.40
CA ILE A 88 8.50 20.25 3.65
C ILE A 88 9.86 20.96 3.57
N SER A 89 10.94 20.18 3.63
CA SER A 89 12.31 20.70 3.51
C SER A 89 12.63 21.25 2.11
N ASP A 90 13.64 22.10 2.00
CA ASP A 90 14.12 22.63 0.72
C ASP A 90 14.50 21.52 -0.27
N VAL A 91 15.10 20.43 0.23
CA VAL A 91 15.40 19.23 -0.58
C VAL A 91 14.14 18.65 -1.20
N THR A 92 13.06 18.55 -0.41
CA THR A 92 11.77 18.03 -0.87
C THR A 92 11.17 18.96 -1.91
N GLN A 93 11.24 20.28 -1.70
CA GLN A 93 10.76 21.28 -2.67
C GLN A 93 11.54 21.21 -4.00
N HIS A 94 12.87 21.08 -3.93
CA HIS A 94 13.73 20.95 -5.10
C HIS A 94 13.43 19.66 -5.88
N ASN A 95 13.30 18.53 -5.19
CA ASN A 95 12.93 17.26 -5.80
C ASN A 95 11.53 17.32 -6.43
N ALA A 96 10.57 17.97 -5.76
CA ALA A 96 9.22 18.18 -6.30
C ALA A 96 9.24 18.99 -7.60
N ALA A 97 10.05 20.06 -7.67
CA ALA A 97 10.19 20.86 -8.90
C ALA A 97 10.79 20.03 -10.05
N ARG A 98 11.83 19.22 -9.76
CA ARG A 98 12.46 18.33 -10.76
C ARG A 98 11.54 17.20 -11.22
N LEU A 99 10.66 16.72 -10.36
CA LEU A 99 9.62 15.74 -10.71
C LEU A 99 8.56 16.34 -11.62
N ARG A 100 8.04 17.52 -11.29
CA ARG A 100 7.07 18.23 -12.12
C ARG A 100 7.62 18.54 -13.51
N LYS A 101 8.90 18.92 -13.61
CA LYS A 101 9.59 19.09 -14.91
C LYS A 101 9.66 17.82 -15.76
N ARG A 102 9.51 16.64 -15.15
CA ARG A 102 9.44 15.33 -15.84
C ARG A 102 8.01 14.86 -16.11
N GLY A 103 7.01 15.73 -15.91
CA GLY A 103 5.60 15.44 -16.15
C GLY A 103 4.87 14.77 -14.98
N ALA A 104 5.58 14.33 -13.93
CA ALA A 104 4.94 13.72 -12.77
C ALA A 104 4.14 14.76 -11.95
N THR A 105 3.05 14.31 -11.35
CA THR A 105 2.25 15.14 -10.43
C THR A 105 2.79 14.97 -9.01
N VAL A 106 3.05 16.07 -8.30
CA VAL A 106 3.46 16.05 -6.89
C VAL A 106 2.42 16.72 -6.02
N LEU A 107 1.90 15.99 -5.03
CA LEU A 107 0.88 16.45 -4.08
C LEU A 107 1.41 16.36 -2.64
N HIS A 108 1.02 17.32 -1.81
CA HIS A 108 1.39 17.37 -0.39
C HIS A 108 0.14 17.17 0.47
N TRP A 109 0.35 16.87 1.75
CA TRP A 109 -0.72 16.64 2.72
C TRP A 109 -1.66 15.49 2.37
N ILE A 110 -1.09 14.36 1.94
CA ILE A 110 -1.85 13.16 1.60
C ILE A 110 -1.78 12.15 2.73
N ASP A 111 -2.91 11.93 3.41
CA ASP A 111 -3.04 10.89 4.43
C ASP A 111 -3.30 9.53 3.78
N ALA A 112 -2.35 8.60 3.94
CA ALA A 112 -2.45 7.23 3.44
C ALA A 112 -3.69 6.46 3.95
N ARG A 113 -4.31 6.94 5.03
CA ARG A 113 -5.49 6.33 5.66
C ARG A 113 -6.81 6.80 5.05
N ARG A 114 -6.79 7.84 4.19
CA ARG A 114 -7.96 8.56 3.64
C ARG A 114 -7.73 9.02 2.19
N LEU A 115 -7.08 8.19 1.37
CA LEU A 115 -6.80 8.44 -0.05
C LEU A 115 -8.05 8.78 -0.87
N GLU A 116 -9.19 8.20 -0.54
CA GLU A 116 -10.47 8.43 -1.20
C GLU A 116 -10.92 9.91 -1.13
N GLU A 117 -10.50 10.67 -0.13
CA GLU A 117 -10.85 12.08 0.00
C GLU A 117 -10.12 12.94 -1.02
N ARG A 118 -8.88 12.59 -1.34
CA ARG A 118 -8.12 13.26 -2.39
C ARG A 118 -8.44 12.72 -3.79
N PHE A 119 -8.78 11.44 -3.87
CA PHE A 119 -8.94 10.72 -5.14
C PHE A 119 -10.31 10.01 -5.22
N PRO A 120 -11.44 10.74 -5.13
CA PRO A 120 -12.77 10.12 -5.07
C PRO A 120 -13.10 9.35 -6.36
N VAL A 121 -12.69 9.90 -7.51
CA VAL A 121 -13.01 9.37 -8.85
C VAL A 121 -11.86 8.60 -9.48
N THR A 122 -10.61 8.91 -9.10
CA THR A 122 -9.43 8.35 -9.74
C THR A 122 -9.22 6.90 -9.32
N ARG A 123 -8.80 6.07 -10.28
CA ARG A 123 -8.46 4.67 -10.05
C ARG A 123 -7.03 4.40 -10.51
N PHE A 124 -6.21 3.87 -9.61
CA PHE A 124 -4.79 3.61 -9.85
C PHE A 124 -4.56 2.15 -10.19
N LYS A 125 -3.71 1.89 -11.19
CA LYS A 125 -3.23 0.54 -11.51
C LYS A 125 -2.17 0.07 -10.51
N PHE A 126 -1.43 1.01 -9.93
CA PHE A 126 -0.43 0.69 -8.91
C PHE A 126 -0.45 1.72 -7.77
N VAL A 127 -0.62 1.26 -6.53
CA VAL A 127 -0.51 2.10 -5.33
C VAL A 127 0.61 1.56 -4.46
N VAL A 128 1.61 2.39 -4.19
CA VAL A 128 2.76 2.01 -3.37
C VAL A 128 2.79 2.87 -2.14
N PHE A 129 2.84 2.23 -0.97
CA PHE A 129 3.04 2.93 0.29
C PHE A 129 4.50 2.83 0.71
N GLN A 130 5.18 3.98 0.74
CA GLN A 130 6.47 4.12 1.40
C GLN A 130 6.24 4.16 2.90
N PHE A 131 6.15 2.96 3.47
CA PHE A 131 5.82 2.79 4.88
C PHE A 131 6.84 3.55 5.75
N PRO A 132 6.41 4.46 6.63
CA PRO A 132 7.34 5.23 7.44
C PRO A 132 8.10 4.30 8.37
N ASN A 133 9.43 4.39 8.32
CA ASN A 133 10.29 3.58 9.19
C ASN A 133 10.24 4.10 10.62
N VAL A 134 9.27 3.66 11.39
CA VAL A 134 9.30 3.82 12.84
C VAL A 134 10.04 2.63 13.44
N ALA A 135 11.30 2.87 13.84
CA ALA A 135 12.15 1.92 14.55
C ALA A 135 11.52 1.39 15.85
N SER A 136 10.47 2.05 16.36
CA SER A 136 9.73 1.59 17.53
C SER A 136 8.75 0.47 17.16
N ARG A 137 9.14 -0.76 17.50
CA ARG A 137 8.25 -1.94 17.52
C ARG A 137 7.42 -2.04 18.80
N ARG A 138 7.46 -1.02 19.67
CA ARG A 138 6.79 -1.06 20.98
C ARG A 138 5.26 -1.05 20.77
N PRO A 139 4.54 -2.08 21.24
CA PRO A 139 3.08 -2.07 21.20
C PRO A 139 2.54 -0.90 22.01
N LEU A 140 1.65 -0.10 21.41
CA LEU A 140 0.85 0.86 22.15
C LEU A 140 -0.50 0.20 22.44
N HIS A 141 -0.85 0.04 23.72
CA HIS A 141 -2.12 -0.58 24.14
C HIS A 141 -2.34 -2.00 23.55
N GLY A 142 -1.28 -2.81 23.49
CA GLY A 142 -1.35 -4.19 22.98
C GLY A 142 -1.51 -4.31 21.46
N ARG A 143 -1.48 -3.21 20.70
CA ARG A 143 -1.52 -3.23 19.23
C ARG A 143 -0.28 -2.57 18.65
N ASN A 144 0.35 -3.24 17.69
CA ASN A 144 1.46 -2.67 16.94
C ASN A 144 0.91 -1.52 16.05
N PRO A 145 1.34 -0.26 16.25
CA PRO A 145 0.90 0.88 15.43
C PRO A 145 1.13 0.66 13.93
N ASN A 146 2.17 -0.08 13.56
CA ASN A 146 2.49 -0.40 12.17
C ASN A 146 1.41 -1.27 11.54
N HIS A 147 0.91 -2.26 12.28
CA HIS A 147 -0.19 -3.12 11.80
C HIS A 147 -1.48 -2.32 11.62
N VAL A 148 -1.76 -1.39 12.56
CA VAL A 148 -2.95 -0.52 12.47
C VAL A 148 -2.83 0.39 11.25
N LEU A 149 -1.65 0.97 11.01
CA LEU A 149 -1.40 1.85 9.86
C LEU A 149 -1.53 1.09 8.54
N ILE A 150 -0.89 -0.07 8.40
CA ILE A 150 -1.00 -0.92 7.20
C ILE A 150 -2.46 -1.30 6.94
N ARG A 151 -3.20 -1.72 7.98
CA ARG A 151 -4.62 -2.09 7.84
C ARG A 151 -5.47 -0.91 7.37
N ARG A 152 -5.24 0.29 7.90
CA ARG A 152 -5.96 1.50 7.48
C ARG A 152 -5.60 1.91 6.06
N PHE A 153 -4.31 1.87 5.71
CA PHE A 153 -3.84 2.10 4.35
C PHE A 153 -4.49 1.14 3.36
N LEU A 154 -4.44 -0.18 3.59
CA LEU A 154 -5.02 -1.17 2.68
C LEU A 154 -6.53 -0.96 2.45
N ARG A 155 -7.27 -0.54 3.50
CA ARG A 155 -8.69 -0.20 3.36
C ARG A 155 -8.91 1.01 2.46
N SER A 156 -8.12 2.05 2.64
CA SER A 156 -8.19 3.28 1.85
C SER A 156 -7.71 3.07 0.41
N ALA A 157 -6.59 2.38 0.22
CA ALA A 157 -6.04 2.01 -1.08
C ALA A 157 -7.05 1.24 -1.94
N ARG A 158 -7.82 0.32 -1.34
CA ARG A 158 -8.88 -0.42 -2.04
C ARG A 158 -9.91 0.50 -2.71
N LEU A 159 -10.23 1.64 -2.11
CA LEU A 159 -11.25 2.58 -2.62
C LEU A 159 -10.77 3.36 -3.84
N VAL A 160 -9.44 3.45 -4.04
CA VAL A 160 -8.81 4.17 -5.15
C VAL A 160 -8.12 3.23 -6.14
N LEU A 161 -8.24 1.91 -5.97
CA LEU A 161 -7.60 0.92 -6.82
C LEU A 161 -8.45 0.59 -8.04
N ALA A 162 -7.85 0.54 -9.22
CA ALA A 162 -8.50 0.07 -10.43
C ALA A 162 -8.74 -1.45 -10.37
N SER A 163 -9.64 -1.95 -11.21
CA SER A 163 -9.79 -3.39 -11.44
C SER A 163 -8.45 -4.00 -11.86
N ASN A 164 -8.08 -5.10 -11.20
CA ASN A 164 -6.79 -5.78 -11.31
C ASN A 164 -5.57 -4.90 -10.97
N GLY A 165 -5.77 -3.82 -10.22
CA GLY A 165 -4.69 -2.99 -9.70
C GLY A 165 -3.87 -3.70 -8.62
N ARG A 166 -2.65 -3.23 -8.41
CA ARG A 166 -1.70 -3.79 -7.45
C ARG A 166 -1.43 -2.81 -6.33
N VAL A 167 -1.18 -3.35 -5.13
CA VAL A 167 -0.69 -2.58 -3.99
C VAL A 167 0.67 -3.12 -3.60
N ALA A 168 1.65 -2.24 -3.40
CA ALA A 168 2.93 -2.58 -2.81
C ALA A 168 3.16 -1.76 -1.53
N ILE A 169 3.90 -2.34 -0.59
CA ILE A 169 4.32 -1.66 0.63
C ILE A 169 5.82 -1.89 0.75
N THR A 170 6.60 -0.82 0.81
CA THR A 170 8.04 -0.94 1.06
C THR A 170 8.26 -1.14 2.55
N VAL A 171 9.04 -2.14 2.93
CA VAL A 171 9.44 -2.37 4.32
C VAL A 171 10.96 -2.29 4.40
N ILE A 172 11.47 -1.84 5.54
CA ILE A 172 12.91 -1.92 5.79
C ILE A 172 13.19 -3.30 6.37
N ASP A 173 14.02 -4.03 5.65
CA ASP A 173 14.64 -5.22 6.16
C ASP A 173 15.73 -4.78 7.16
N SER A 174 15.58 -5.21 8.40
CA SER A 174 16.54 -4.94 9.49
C SER A 174 17.35 -6.19 9.81
N THR A 175 17.34 -7.19 8.92
CA THR A 175 18.09 -8.45 9.06
C THR A 175 19.42 -8.48 8.30
N LEU A 176 19.90 -7.31 7.84
CA LEU A 176 21.25 -7.10 7.32
C LEU A 176 22.10 -6.36 8.35
#